data_AF-A0A6I4HZ36-F1
#
_entry.id   AF-A0A6I4HZ36-F1
#
_cell.length_a   1.000
_cell.length_b   1.000
_cell.length_c   1.000
_cell.angle_alpha   90.00
_cell.angle_beta   90.00
_cell.angle_gamma   90.00
#
_symmetry.space_group_name_H-M   'P 1'
#
loop_
_entity.id
_entity.type
_entity.pdbx_description
1 polymer ?
#
loop_
_entity_poly.entity_id
_entity_poly.type
_entity_poly.pdbx_seq_one_letter_code
_entity_poly.pdbx_strand_id
1 'polypeptide(L)'
;MKRIIIAVILSLSVAYVSAQSKFEQDRKAIEALAGFYKVTFNYAETFAPDTAYKYHPRYNSWGYEWAVIAEDSLKKIVIQHLLVVGDSTVIKHWREDWEYESPAMLSFDKDNT
;
A
#
# COMPACT_ATOMS: atom_id res chain seq x y z
N MET A 1 -32.97 -3.84 35.09
CA MET A 1 -33.10 -4.19 33.64
C MET A 1 -33.06 -2.96 32.73
N LYS A 2 -33.97 -1.97 32.84
CA LYS A 2 -33.96 -0.77 31.96
C LYS A 2 -32.64 0.01 31.93
N ARG A 3 -31.99 0.22 33.08
CA ARG A 3 -30.67 0.90 33.16
C ARG A 3 -29.54 0.14 32.46
N ILE A 4 -29.58 -1.20 32.52
CA ILE A 4 -28.59 -2.06 31.85
C ILE A 4 -28.79 -2.00 30.33
N ILE A 5 -30.05 -2.06 29.87
CA ILE A 5 -30.38 -1.94 28.44
C ILE A 5 -29.92 -0.59 27.89
N ILE A 6 -30.17 0.51 28.61
CA ILE A 6 -29.71 1.85 28.20
C ILE A 6 -28.17 1.90 28.13
N ALA A 7 -27.47 1.34 29.13
CA ALA A 7 -26.01 1.30 29.14
C ALA A 7 -25.44 0.50 27.95
N VAL A 8 -26.07 -0.63 27.60
CA VAL A 8 -25.69 -1.47 26.45
C VAL A 8 -25.93 -0.76 25.12
N ILE A 9 -27.07 -0.08 24.97
CA ILE A 9 -27.36 0.71 23.76
C ILE A 9 -26.35 1.84 23.61
N LEU A 10 -26.01 2.53 24.70
CA LEU A 10 -25.05 3.62 24.68
C LEU A 10 -23.65 3.11 24.32
N SER A 11 -23.20 1.99 24.87
CA SER A 11 -21.90 1.41 24.54
C SER A 11 -21.82 0.92 23.08
N LEU A 12 -22.89 0.30 22.57
CA LEU A 12 -23.00 -0.09 21.16
C LEU A 12 -22.92 1.12 20.22
N SER A 13 -23.58 2.22 20.60
CA SER A 13 -23.59 3.45 19.80
C SER A 13 -22.19 4.07 19.71
N VAL A 14 -21.46 4.11 20.83
CA VAL A 14 -20.08 4.60 20.87
C VAL A 14 -19.15 3.72 20.02
N ALA A 15 -19.29 2.40 20.11
CA ALA A 15 -18.50 1.47 19.29
C ALA A 15 -18.75 1.67 17.79
N TYR A 16 -20.01 1.84 17.39
CA TYR A 16 -20.38 2.09 15.99
C TYR A 16 -19.78 3.39 15.44
N VAL A 17 -19.85 4.48 16.20
CA VAL A 17 -19.26 5.78 15.80
C VAL A 17 -17.74 5.68 15.67
N SER A 18 -17.08 4.97 16.60
CA SER A 18 -15.64 4.76 16.53
C SER A 18 -15.22 3.89 15.33
N ALA A 19 -16.03 2.91 14.94
CA ALA A 19 -15.74 2.08 13.78
C ALA A 19 -15.88 2.88 12.48
N GLN A 20 -16.95 3.68 12.35
CA GLN A 20 -17.13 4.55 11.18
C GLN A 20 -16.01 5.59 11.05
N SER A 21 -15.56 6.18 12.16
CA SER A 21 -14.47 7.15 12.13
C SER A 21 -13.13 6.53 11.73
N LYS A 22 -12.88 5.26 12.12
CA LYS A 22 -11.69 4.52 11.71
C LYS A 22 -11.72 4.21 10.21
N PHE A 23 -12.84 3.71 9.69
CA PHE A 23 -13.01 3.42 8.27
C PHE A 23 -12.66 4.63 7.38
N GLU A 24 -13.15 5.82 7.71
CA GLU A 24 -12.84 7.04 6.95
C GLU A 24 -11.37 7.47 7.08
N GLN A 25 -10.75 7.24 8.24
CA GLN A 25 -9.33 7.54 8.45
C GLN A 25 -8.45 6.60 7.62
N ASP A 26 -8.75 5.30 7.64
CA ASP A 26 -8.02 4.29 6.86
C ASP A 26 -8.15 4.60 5.36
N ARG A 27 -9.37 4.90 4.88
CA ARG A 27 -9.62 5.27 3.49
C ARG A 27 -8.82 6.51 3.06
N LYS A 28 -8.82 7.57 3.88
CA LYS A 28 -8.01 8.78 3.63
C LYS A 28 -6.51 8.49 3.60
N ALA A 29 -6.03 7.57 4.44
CA ALA A 29 -4.62 7.19 4.44
C ALA A 29 -4.22 6.49 3.13
N ILE A 30 -5.09 5.62 2.59
CA ILE A 30 -4.87 4.96 1.30
C ILE A 30 -4.95 5.96 0.13
N GLU A 31 -5.95 6.85 0.12
CA GLU A 31 -6.05 7.91 -0.90
C GLU A 31 -4.80 8.80 -0.94
N ALA A 32 -4.19 9.06 0.23
CA ALA A 32 -2.99 9.88 0.35
C ALA A 32 -1.71 9.22 -0.23
N LEU A 33 -1.78 7.93 -0.62
CA LEU A 33 -0.71 7.25 -1.36
C LEU A 33 -0.70 7.61 -2.85
N ALA A 34 -1.78 8.21 -3.36
CA ALA A 34 -1.80 8.74 -4.71
C ALA A 34 -1.05 10.08 -4.79
N GLY A 35 -0.25 10.25 -5.83
CA GLY A 35 0.56 11.44 -6.01
C GLY A 35 1.71 11.26 -6.99
N PHE A 36 2.57 12.27 -7.02
CA PHE A 36 3.81 12.26 -7.78
C PHE A 36 4.99 12.24 -6.82
N TYR A 37 5.81 11.20 -6.91
CA TYR A 37 6.93 10.98 -6.00
C TYR A 37 8.24 10.96 -6.76
N LYS A 38 9.28 11.53 -6.17
CA LYS A 38 10.65 11.25 -6.59
C LYS A 38 11.16 10.05 -5.80
N VAL A 39 11.40 8.95 -6.50
CA VAL A 39 11.90 7.71 -5.90
C VAL A 39 13.41 7.66 -6.11
N THR A 40 14.16 7.36 -5.05
CA THR A 40 15.62 7.22 -5.09
C THR A 40 16.03 5.80 -4.73
N PHE A 41 16.99 5.26 -5.45
CA PHE A 41 17.51 3.92 -5.26
C PHE A 41 18.98 4.00 -4.86
N ASN A 42 19.33 3.33 -3.76
CA ASN A 42 20.72 3.20 -3.31
C ASN A 42 21.16 1.76 -3.54
N TYR A 43 21.98 1.54 -4.57
CA TYR A 43 22.43 0.21 -4.94
C TYR A 43 23.70 -0.16 -4.21
N ALA A 44 23.62 -1.28 -3.49
CA ALA A 44 24.67 -1.78 -2.64
C ALA A 44 24.59 -3.31 -2.56
N GLU A 45 25.57 -4.00 -3.13
CA GLU A 45 25.77 -5.42 -2.88
C GLU A 45 26.39 -5.59 -1.48
N THR A 46 25.84 -6.49 -0.68
CA THR A 46 26.18 -6.63 0.75
C THR A 46 26.80 -7.98 1.11
N PHE A 47 26.46 -9.05 0.39
CA PHE A 47 27.00 -10.39 0.59
C PHE A 47 26.96 -11.18 -0.71
N ALA A 48 27.89 -12.13 -0.86
CA ALA A 48 27.96 -13.07 -1.97
C ALA A 48 28.31 -14.47 -1.42
N PRO A 49 27.64 -15.55 -1.87
CA PRO A 49 27.99 -16.92 -1.49
C PRO A 49 29.37 -17.34 -2.01
N ASP A 50 29.75 -16.84 -3.18
CA ASP A 50 31.06 -17.06 -3.78
C ASP A 50 32.09 -16.09 -3.18
N THR A 51 33.15 -16.65 -2.60
CA THR A 51 34.23 -15.87 -1.96
C THR A 51 35.14 -15.17 -2.96
N ALA A 52 35.13 -15.58 -4.23
CA ALA A 52 35.88 -14.93 -5.31
C ALA A 52 35.09 -13.78 -5.97
N TYR A 53 33.82 -13.58 -5.61
CA TYR A 53 32.98 -12.56 -6.21
C TYR A 53 33.53 -11.15 -5.95
N LYS A 54 33.58 -10.34 -7.01
CA LYS A 54 33.98 -8.93 -6.93
C LYS A 54 32.74 -8.07 -7.02
N TYR A 55 32.44 -7.39 -5.92
CA TYR A 55 31.29 -6.50 -5.84
C TYR A 55 31.36 -5.35 -6.85
N HIS A 56 30.20 -4.99 -7.38
CA HIS A 56 30.04 -3.79 -8.18
C HIS A 56 30.17 -2.52 -7.30
N PRO A 57 30.65 -1.40 -7.88
CA PRO A 57 30.63 -0.11 -7.19
C PRO A 57 29.22 0.27 -6.75
N ARG A 58 29.10 0.80 -5.53
CA ARG A 58 27.84 1.37 -5.05
C ARG A 58 27.51 2.61 -5.87
N TYR A 59 26.24 2.78 -6.18
CA TYR A 59 25.77 3.97 -6.89
C TYR A 59 24.32 4.30 -6.49
N ASN A 60 23.94 5.55 -6.77
CA ASN A 60 22.58 6.02 -6.54
C ASN A 60 21.91 6.23 -7.89
N SER A 61 20.62 5.93 -7.95
CA SER A 61 19.76 6.20 -9.10
C SER A 61 18.44 6.81 -8.62
N TRP A 62 17.60 7.24 -9.54
CA TRP A 62 16.31 7.82 -9.22
C TRP A 62 15.34 7.67 -10.39
N GLY A 63 14.05 7.85 -10.09
CA GLY A 63 12.95 7.95 -11.05
C GLY A 63 11.82 8.78 -10.47
N TYR A 64 10.80 9.02 -11.28
CA TYR A 64 9.53 9.60 -10.85
C TYR A 64 8.46 8.51 -10.84
N GLU A 65 7.76 8.38 -9.72
CA GLU A 65 6.59 7.52 -9.63
C GLU A 65 5.33 8.37 -9.69
N TRP A 66 4.46 8.03 -10.64
CA TRP A 66 3.11 8.55 -10.70
C TRP A 66 2.15 7.48 -10.18
N ALA A 67 1.60 7.73 -9.00
CA ALA A 67 0.56 6.91 -8.39
C ALA A 67 -0.78 7.60 -8.58
N VAL A 68 -1.69 7.00 -9.35
CA VAL A 68 -2.98 7.58 -9.69
C VAL A 68 -4.12 6.67 -9.26
N ILE A 69 -5.16 7.25 -8.66
CA ILE A 69 -6.38 6.51 -8.32
C ILE A 69 -7.08 6.13 -9.62
N ALA A 70 -7.16 4.83 -9.89
CA ALA A 70 -7.84 4.25 -11.04
C ALA A 70 -9.29 3.85 -10.72
N GLU A 71 -9.58 3.53 -9.46
CA GLU A 71 -10.93 3.24 -8.96
C GLU A 71 -11.06 3.80 -7.54
N ASP A 72 -12.16 4.50 -7.28
CA ASP A 72 -12.53 4.95 -5.94
C ASP A 72 -13.99 4.60 -5.68
N SER A 73 -14.19 3.59 -4.85
CA SER A 73 -15.49 3.18 -4.33
C SER A 73 -15.42 3.11 -2.80
N LEU A 74 -16.58 3.07 -2.16
CA LEU A 74 -16.66 3.14 -0.69
C LEU A 74 -15.70 2.14 0.00
N LYS A 75 -15.73 0.87 -0.39
CA LYS A 75 -14.93 -0.19 0.23
C LYS A 75 -13.73 -0.65 -0.59
N LYS A 76 -13.41 0.03 -1.70
CA LYS A 76 -12.32 -0.39 -2.57
C LYS A 76 -11.67 0.81 -3.26
N ILE A 77 -10.36 0.88 -3.16
CA ILE A 77 -9.52 1.85 -3.85
C ILE A 77 -8.50 1.08 -4.68
N VAL A 78 -8.31 1.50 -5.93
CA VAL A 78 -7.27 0.96 -6.81
C VAL A 78 -6.33 2.07 -7.20
N ILE A 79 -5.04 1.87 -6.99
CA ILE A 79 -3.99 2.81 -7.38
C ILE A 79 -3.15 2.17 -8.48
N GLN A 80 -3.01 2.88 -9.60
CA GLN A 80 -2.09 2.52 -10.68
C GLN A 80 -0.77 3.27 -10.46
N HIS A 81 0.31 2.52 -10.36
CA HIS A 81 1.66 3.05 -10.20
C HIS A 81 2.43 2.93 -11.51
N LEU A 82 3.10 4.01 -11.89
CA LEU A 82 3.97 4.09 -13.06
C LEU A 82 5.31 4.67 -12.63
N LEU A 83 6.37 3.86 -12.69
CA LEU A 83 7.73 4.32 -12.45
C LEU A 83 8.41 4.68 -13.76
N VAL A 84 8.80 5.94 -13.88
CA VAL A 84 9.41 6.54 -15.05
C VAL A 84 10.86 6.92 -14.73
N VAL A 85 11.78 6.62 -15.65
CA VAL A 85 13.19 7.06 -15.60
C VAL A 85 13.56 7.81 -16.87
N GLY A 86 14.58 8.67 -16.77
CA GLY A 86 14.91 9.61 -17.83
C GLY A 86 13.73 10.54 -18.11
N ASP A 87 13.54 10.89 -19.38
CA ASP A 87 12.52 11.87 -19.77
C ASP A 87 11.14 11.24 -20.04
N SER A 88 11.08 9.94 -20.39
CA SER A 88 9.80 9.33 -20.83
C SER A 88 9.69 7.81 -20.68
N THR A 89 10.67 7.11 -20.09
CA THR A 89 10.69 5.65 -20.12
C THR A 89 10.03 5.06 -18.88
N VAL A 90 8.86 4.42 -19.06
CA VAL A 90 8.23 3.61 -18.01
C VAL A 90 8.99 2.29 -17.87
N ILE A 91 9.58 2.04 -16.71
CA ILE A 91 10.34 0.81 -16.43
C ILE A 91 9.56 -0.18 -15.55
N LYS A 92 8.53 0.30 -14.85
CA LYS A 92 7.66 -0.55 -14.04
C LYS A 92 6.27 0.05 -14.02
N HIS A 93 5.27 -0.82 -14.17
CA HIS A 93 3.88 -0.50 -13.87
C HIS A 93 3.36 -1.57 -12.92
N TRP A 94 2.65 -1.17 -11.88
CA TRP A 94 2.05 -2.11 -10.93
C TRP A 94 0.77 -1.52 -10.37
N ARG A 95 -0.10 -2.40 -9.87
CA ARG A 95 -1.43 -2.04 -9.38
C ARG A 95 -1.51 -2.38 -7.90
N GLU A 96 -2.01 -1.45 -7.11
CA GLU A 96 -2.30 -1.61 -5.71
C GLU A 96 -3.81 -1.65 -5.51
N ASP A 97 -4.32 -2.77 -5.00
CA ASP A 97 -5.73 -2.96 -4.69
C ASP A 97 -5.90 -2.96 -3.17
N TRP A 98 -6.65 -1.98 -2.66
CA TRP A 98 -7.11 -1.95 -1.28
C TRP A 98 -8.59 -2.27 -1.24
N GLU A 99 -8.98 -3.27 -0.45
CA GLU A 99 -10.38 -3.62 -0.19
C GLU A 99 -10.61 -3.71 1.32
N TYR A 100 -11.59 -2.94 1.81
CA TYR A 100 -11.87 -2.85 3.24
C TYR A 100 -12.42 -4.17 3.78
N GLU A 101 -11.70 -4.75 4.75
CA GLU A 101 -12.05 -6.02 5.41
C GLU A 101 -12.31 -7.15 4.40
N SER A 102 -11.46 -7.29 3.38
CA SER A 102 -11.61 -8.35 2.38
C SER A 102 -11.62 -9.73 3.06
N PRO A 103 -12.64 -10.57 2.79
CA PRO A 103 -12.68 -11.94 3.30
C PRO A 103 -11.77 -12.88 2.50
N ALA A 104 -11.18 -12.40 1.40
CA ALA A 104 -10.29 -13.18 0.56
C ALA A 104 -8.91 -13.30 1.21
N MET A 105 -8.40 -14.53 1.31
CA MET A 105 -7.04 -14.78 1.75
C MET A 105 -6.10 -14.84 0.54
N LEU A 106 -5.03 -14.05 0.57
CA LEU A 106 -3.95 -14.14 -0.41
C LEU A 106 -2.95 -15.21 0.06
N SER A 107 -2.97 -16.36 -0.61
CA SER A 107 -2.05 -17.46 -0.35
C SER A 107 -0.91 -17.43 -1.35
N PHE A 108 0.33 -17.47 -0.86
CA PHE A 108 1.51 -17.64 -1.71
C PHE A 108 1.69 -19.13 -2.06
N ASP A 109 1.82 -19.43 -3.35
CA ASP A 109 2.14 -20.77 -3.85
C ASP A 109 3.50 -20.75 -4.54
N LYS A 110 4.49 -21.39 -3.92
CA LYS A 110 5.86 -21.43 -4.44
C LYS A 110 5.98 -22.23 -5.74
N ASP A 111 5.10 -23.21 -5.95
CA ASP A 111 5.19 -24.13 -7.09
C ASP A 111 4.55 -23.51 -8.35
N ASN A 112 3.96 -22.31 -8.18
CA ASN A 112 3.38 -21.48 -9.22
C ASN A 112 4.07 -20.10 -9.27
N THR A 113 5.41 -20.13 -9.41
CA THR A 113 6.25 -18.93 -9.60
C THR A 113 6.65 -18.76 -11.06
#